data_AF-A0A9D5Q8W0-F1
#
_entry.id   AF-A0A9D5Q8W0-F1
#
_cell.length_a   1.000
_cell.length_b   1.000
_cell.length_c   1.000
_cell.angle_alpha   90.00
_cell.angle_beta   90.00
_cell.angle_gamma   90.00
#
_symmetry.space_group_name_H-M   'P 1'
#
loop_
_entity.id
_entity.type
_entity.pdbx_description
1 polymer ?
#
loop_
_entity_poly.entity_id
_entity_poly.type
_entity_poly.pdbx_seq_one_letter_code
_entity_poly.pdbx_strand_id
1 'polypeptide(L)'
;MILKGVDIDQTLRVADAELEEGGWGSVLTVWAIRDQRISGEQAGKIAKLYFAHIDSLERDFNIWHLTWAVANMYRHGDTNVKEELERAYEDAQRRARSLGGLADKHVNGDKLYMGDAHIGGRAYAQRHVVVPGDEHYLQSFKEYEKNND
;
A
#
# COMPACT_ATOMS: atom_id res chain seq x y z
N MET A 1 -8.52 -7.39 -2.99
CA MET A 1 -8.68 -8.52 -3.93
C MET A 1 -7.28 -8.99 -4.26
N ILE A 2 -7.00 -10.30 -4.30
CA ILE A 2 -5.69 -10.78 -4.75
C ILE A 2 -5.68 -10.70 -6.28
N LEU A 3 -4.78 -9.89 -6.83
CA LEU A 3 -4.57 -9.75 -8.26
C LEU A 3 -3.56 -10.83 -8.68
N LYS A 4 -3.81 -11.51 -9.79
CA LYS A 4 -2.88 -12.54 -10.30
C LYS A 4 -1.80 -11.86 -11.14
N GLY A 5 -0.55 -12.27 -10.96
CA GLY A 5 0.56 -11.81 -11.80
C GLY A 5 1.08 -10.41 -11.47
N VAL A 6 0.76 -9.85 -10.30
CA VAL A 6 1.33 -8.57 -9.87
C VAL A 6 2.84 -8.69 -9.72
N ASP A 7 3.57 -7.80 -10.40
CA ASP A 7 4.98 -7.57 -10.14
C ASP A 7 5.09 -6.58 -8.98
N ILE A 8 5.25 -7.12 -7.77
CA ILE A 8 5.31 -6.31 -6.54
C ILE A 8 6.54 -5.41 -6.56
N ASP A 9 7.70 -5.89 -7.04
CA ASP A 9 8.92 -5.09 -7.03
C ASP A 9 8.82 -3.88 -7.98
N GLN A 10 8.24 -4.04 -9.17
CA GLN A 10 7.97 -2.89 -10.04
C GLN A 10 6.87 -1.99 -9.50
N THR A 11 5.83 -2.56 -8.88
CA THR A 11 4.77 -1.76 -8.24
C THR A 11 5.31 -0.94 -7.07
N LEU A 12 6.29 -1.45 -6.32
CA LEU A 12 6.94 -0.70 -5.25
C LEU A 12 7.78 0.47 -5.76
N ARG A 13 8.32 0.38 -6.99
CA ARG A 13 8.96 1.53 -7.64
C ARG A 13 7.96 2.62 -8.01
N VAL A 14 6.76 2.23 -8.46
CA VAL A 14 5.65 3.19 -8.66
C VAL A 14 5.27 3.84 -7.34
N ALA A 15 5.14 3.05 -6.27
CA ALA A 15 4.80 3.56 -4.95
C ALA A 15 5.84 4.55 -4.40
N ASP A 16 7.13 4.28 -4.62
CA ASP A 16 8.23 5.17 -4.26
C ASP A 16 8.10 6.52 -4.98
N ALA A 17 7.91 6.50 -6.31
CA ALA A 17 7.73 7.72 -7.10
C ALA A 17 6.52 8.55 -6.66
N GLU A 18 5.36 7.92 -6.44
CA GLU A 18 4.15 8.60 -5.96
C GLU A 18 4.34 9.22 -4.57
N LEU A 19 5.05 8.52 -3.68
CA LEU A 19 5.33 8.99 -2.32
C LEU A 19 6.35 10.14 -2.31
N GLU A 20 7.34 10.13 -3.21
CA GLU A 20 8.26 11.26 -3.41
C GLU A 20 7.57 12.50 -3.96
N GLU A 21 6.66 12.35 -4.92
CA GLU A 21 5.85 13.46 -5.43
C GLU A 21 4.90 14.00 -4.35
N GLY A 22 4.33 13.11 -3.53
CA GLY A 22 3.45 13.45 -2.44
C GLY A 22 2.05 13.86 -2.90
N GLY A 23 1.36 14.69 -2.11
CA GLY A 23 0.00 15.13 -2.43
C GLY A 23 -1.11 14.17 -1.99
N TRP A 24 -2.34 14.42 -2.45
CA TRP A 24 -3.50 13.62 -2.06
C TRP A 24 -3.51 12.30 -2.84
N GLY A 25 -3.48 11.17 -2.13
CA GLY A 25 -3.55 9.86 -2.76
C GLY A 25 -2.20 9.24 -3.13
N SER A 26 -1.06 9.88 -2.83
CA SER A 26 0.29 9.33 -3.08
C SER A 26 0.53 7.95 -2.45
N VAL A 27 -0.15 7.68 -1.33
CA VAL A 27 -0.05 6.40 -0.61
C VAL A 27 -0.85 5.27 -1.27
N LEU A 28 -1.67 5.58 -2.27
CA LEU A 28 -2.68 4.65 -2.78
C LEU A 28 -2.06 3.49 -3.55
N THR A 29 -0.84 3.61 -4.09
CA THR A 29 -0.15 2.48 -4.72
C THR A 29 0.17 1.38 -3.70
N VAL A 30 0.69 1.74 -2.52
CA VAL A 30 0.91 0.78 -1.42
C VAL A 30 -0.42 0.21 -0.93
N TRP A 31 -1.43 1.07 -0.79
CA TRP A 31 -2.76 0.63 -0.38
C TRP A 31 -3.44 -0.32 -1.39
N ALA A 32 -3.24 -0.12 -2.69
CA ALA A 32 -3.81 -0.94 -3.75
C ALA A 32 -3.29 -2.38 -3.70
N ILE A 33 -2.06 -2.59 -3.21
CA ILE A 33 -1.45 -3.91 -3.05
C ILE A 33 -1.55 -4.50 -1.64
N ARG A 34 -2.29 -3.89 -0.71
CA ARG A 34 -2.39 -4.32 0.70
C ARG A 34 -2.85 -5.76 0.92
N ASP A 35 -3.58 -6.32 -0.03
CA ASP A 35 -4.10 -7.70 0.03
C ASP A 35 -3.19 -8.69 -0.71
N GLN A 36 -2.12 -8.24 -1.39
CA GLN A 36 -1.25 -9.11 -2.16
C GLN A 36 -0.32 -9.91 -1.23
N ARG A 37 0.11 -11.08 -1.71
CA ARG A 37 1.20 -11.82 -1.07
C ARG A 37 2.51 -11.13 -1.37
N ILE A 38 3.29 -10.87 -0.33
CA ILE A 38 4.61 -10.26 -0.42
C ILE A 38 5.64 -11.15 0.26
N SER A 39 6.90 -11.06 -0.16
CA SER A 39 8.03 -11.67 0.55
C SER A 39 8.48 -10.79 1.72
N GLY A 40 9.33 -11.33 2.61
CA GLY A 40 9.98 -10.54 3.66
C GLY A 40 10.80 -9.37 3.08
N GLU A 41 11.54 -9.56 1.98
CA GLU A 41 12.29 -8.48 1.35
C GLU A 41 11.38 -7.33 0.88
N GLN A 42 10.26 -7.66 0.24
CA GLN A 42 9.27 -6.68 -0.20
C GLN A 42 8.60 -5.99 1.00
N ALA A 43 8.33 -6.73 2.07
CA ALA A 43 7.83 -6.19 3.33
C ALA A 43 8.83 -5.19 3.95
N GLY A 44 10.13 -5.48 3.93
CA GLY A 44 11.18 -4.57 4.37
C GLY A 44 11.27 -3.29 3.51
N LYS A 45 11.06 -3.39 2.18
CA LYS A 45 10.94 -2.20 1.31
C LYS A 45 9.73 -1.34 1.69
N ILE A 46 8.58 -1.97 1.95
CA ILE A 46 7.36 -1.28 2.38
C ILE A 46 7.54 -0.60 3.74
N ALA A 47 8.23 -1.24 4.70
CA ALA A 47 8.55 -0.63 5.99
C ALA A 47 9.42 0.63 5.81
N LYS A 48 10.41 0.59 4.91
CA LYS A 48 11.27 1.75 4.60
C LYS A 48 10.46 2.90 3.99
N LEU A 49 9.62 2.61 2.98
CA LEU A 49 8.71 3.60 2.39
C LEU A 49 7.77 4.19 3.44
N TYR A 50 7.19 3.35 4.31
CA TYR A 50 6.33 3.81 5.39
C TYR A 50 7.04 4.85 6.27
N PHE A 51 8.21 4.51 6.83
CA PHE A 51 8.91 5.42 7.74
C PHE A 51 9.55 6.63 7.05
N ALA A 52 9.85 6.55 5.75
CA ALA A 52 10.36 7.68 4.99
C ALA A 52 9.30 8.78 4.81
N HIS A 53 8.00 8.43 4.72
CA HIS A 53 6.95 9.37 4.34
C HIS A 53 5.85 9.59 5.39
N ILE A 54 5.57 8.64 6.29
CA ILE A 54 4.40 8.71 7.19
C ILE A 54 4.33 10.00 8.03
N ASP A 55 5.47 10.56 8.44
CA ASP A 55 5.53 11.77 9.27
C ASP A 55 5.31 13.06 8.49
N SER A 56 5.51 13.06 7.16
CA SER A 56 5.26 14.23 6.31
C SER A 56 3.82 14.29 5.78
N LEU A 57 3.02 13.25 6.01
CA LEU A 57 1.63 13.22 5.56
C LEU A 57 0.75 14.15 6.42
N GLU A 58 0.23 15.22 5.81
CA GLU A 58 -0.64 16.18 6.50
C GLU A 58 -2.12 15.78 6.50
N ARG A 59 -2.52 14.85 5.63
CA ARG A 59 -3.93 14.50 5.41
C ARG A 59 -4.28 13.18 6.07
N ASP A 60 -5.31 13.20 6.91
CA ASP A 60 -5.91 12.01 7.54
C ASP A 60 -6.20 10.90 6.53
N PHE A 61 -6.64 11.25 5.32
CA PHE A 61 -6.87 10.29 4.24
C PHE A 61 -5.61 9.48 3.91
N ASN A 62 -4.47 10.14 3.74
CA ASN A 62 -3.21 9.47 3.39
C ASN A 62 -2.69 8.65 4.59
N ILE A 63 -2.73 9.23 5.80
CA ILE A 63 -2.32 8.53 7.03
C ILE A 63 -3.16 7.25 7.20
N TRP A 64 -4.49 7.36 7.08
CA TRP A 64 -5.39 6.21 7.17
C TRP A 64 -5.06 5.15 6.13
N HIS A 65 -4.96 5.50 4.85
CA HIS A 65 -4.78 4.48 3.80
C HIS A 65 -3.41 3.80 3.88
N LEU A 66 -2.35 4.54 4.25
CA LEU A 66 -1.03 3.96 4.43
C LEU A 66 -0.95 3.04 5.65
N THR A 67 -1.48 3.49 6.80
CA THR A 67 -1.53 2.68 8.03
C THR A 67 -2.38 1.43 7.86
N TRP A 68 -3.52 1.54 7.14
CA TRP A 68 -4.33 0.38 6.78
C TRP A 68 -3.59 -0.59 5.86
N ALA A 69 -2.83 -0.09 4.88
CA ALA A 69 -2.05 -0.95 4.00
C ALA A 69 -1.05 -1.82 4.77
N VAL A 70 -0.25 -1.20 5.64
CA VAL A 70 0.72 -1.89 6.49
C VAL A 70 0.04 -2.89 7.42
N ALA A 71 -1.08 -2.50 8.04
CA ALA A 71 -1.83 -3.37 8.93
C ALA A 71 -2.38 -4.62 8.22
N ASN A 72 -2.92 -4.47 7.01
CA ASN A 72 -3.40 -5.61 6.24
C ASN A 72 -2.24 -6.54 5.86
N MET A 73 -1.14 -6.00 5.35
CA MET A 73 0.02 -6.79 4.94
C MET A 73 0.64 -7.55 6.13
N TYR A 74 0.80 -6.91 7.28
CA TYR A 74 1.31 -7.56 8.50
C TYR A 74 0.38 -8.69 8.96
N ARG A 75 -0.93 -8.43 9.01
CA ARG A 75 -1.92 -9.42 9.48
C ARG A 75 -2.06 -10.61 8.54
N HIS A 76 -1.85 -10.41 7.24
CA HIS A 76 -1.81 -11.47 6.23
C HIS A 76 -0.47 -12.18 6.10
N GLY A 77 0.60 -11.52 6.51
CA GLY A 77 1.97 -11.96 6.32
C GLY A 77 2.31 -13.27 7.03
N ASP A 78 3.27 -13.99 6.47
CA ASP A 78 3.98 -15.04 7.17
C ASP A 78 4.94 -14.46 8.23
N THR A 79 5.73 -15.32 8.88
CA THR A 79 6.69 -14.91 9.90
C THR A 79 7.69 -13.88 9.38
N ASN A 80 8.23 -14.07 8.17
CA ASN A 80 9.23 -13.15 7.61
C ASN A 80 8.62 -11.78 7.32
N VAL A 81 7.39 -11.74 6.78
CA VAL A 81 6.68 -10.47 6.54
C VAL A 81 6.38 -9.76 7.87
N LYS A 82 5.98 -10.50 8.90
CA LYS A 82 5.69 -9.92 10.21
C LYS A 82 6.93 -9.34 10.87
N GLU A 83 8.05 -10.06 10.84
CA GLU A 83 9.32 -9.59 11.39
C GLU A 83 9.73 -8.24 10.79
N GLU A 84 9.59 -8.08 9.47
CA GLU A 84 9.95 -6.85 8.76
C GLU A 84 8.95 -5.70 8.99
N LEU A 85 7.66 -6.01 9.14
CA LEU A 85 6.61 -4.99 9.30
C LEU A 85 6.25 -4.67 10.77
N GLU A 86 6.73 -5.41 11.76
CA GLU A 86 6.31 -5.30 13.17
C GLU A 86 6.29 -3.85 13.66
N ARG A 87 7.41 -3.14 13.52
CA ARG A 87 7.53 -1.74 13.98
C ARG A 87 6.60 -0.79 13.22
N ALA A 88 6.45 -0.99 11.91
CA ALA A 88 5.56 -0.18 11.10
C ALA A 88 4.09 -0.46 11.47
N TYR A 89 3.75 -1.71 11.80
CA TYR A 89 2.43 -2.09 12.25
C TYR A 89 2.08 -1.48 13.60
N GLU A 90 2.96 -1.59 14.61
CA GLU A 90 2.75 -0.96 15.92
C GLU A 90 2.53 0.56 15.81
N ASP A 91 3.27 1.21 14.92
CA ASP A 91 3.10 2.64 14.64
C ASP A 91 1.78 2.95 13.93
N ALA A 92 1.43 2.15 12.91
CA ALA A 92 0.17 2.25 12.21
C ALA A 92 -1.03 2.12 13.17
N GLN A 93 -0.96 1.19 14.13
CA GLN A 93 -2.00 1.02 15.15
C GLN A 93 -2.19 2.28 16.00
N ARG A 94 -1.10 2.94 16.43
CA ARG A 94 -1.16 4.17 17.23
C ARG A 94 -1.78 5.33 16.45
N ARG A 95 -1.33 5.55 15.21
CA ARG A 95 -1.85 6.62 14.35
C ARG A 95 -3.31 6.42 14.00
N ALA A 96 -3.70 5.20 13.64
CA ALA A 96 -5.08 4.86 13.35
C ALA A 96 -6.01 5.07 14.56
N ARG A 97 -5.57 4.69 15.78
CA ARG A 97 -6.30 5.01 17.02
C ARG A 97 -6.47 6.51 17.22
N SER A 98 -5.44 7.30 16.93
CA SER A 98 -5.49 8.76 17.05
C SER A 98 -6.50 9.39 16.07
N LEU A 99 -6.61 8.87 14.85
CA LEU A 99 -7.61 9.31 13.86
C LEU A 99 -9.03 8.86 14.21
N GLY A 100 -9.18 7.71 14.85
CA GLY A 100 -10.47 7.15 15.25
C GLY A 100 -11.32 6.65 14.07
N GLY A 101 -12.61 6.40 14.35
CA GLY A 101 -13.60 6.05 13.33
C GLY A 101 -13.22 4.85 12.46
N LEU A 102 -13.32 5.02 11.14
CA LEU A 102 -13.00 3.95 10.18
C LEU A 102 -11.49 3.67 10.09
N ALA A 103 -10.63 4.64 10.41
CA ALA A 103 -9.19 4.43 10.42
C ALA A 103 -8.80 3.42 11.50
N ASP A 104 -9.26 3.66 12.72
CA ASP A 104 -9.06 2.74 13.84
C ASP A 104 -9.67 1.36 13.53
N LYS A 105 -10.91 1.34 13.02
CA LYS A 105 -11.59 0.07 12.68
C LYS A 105 -10.86 -0.76 11.64
N HIS A 106 -10.30 -0.15 10.60
CA HIS A 106 -9.60 -0.86 9.53
C HIS A 106 -8.25 -1.43 9.97
N VAL A 107 -7.55 -0.74 10.88
CA VAL A 107 -6.22 -1.15 11.36
C VAL A 107 -6.29 -2.07 12.57
N ASN A 108 -7.07 -1.67 13.58
CA ASN A 108 -7.11 -2.31 14.90
C ASN A 108 -8.34 -3.21 15.12
N GLY A 109 -9.33 -3.15 14.24
CA GLY A 109 -10.52 -3.98 14.35
C GLY A 109 -10.27 -5.46 14.06
N ASP A 110 -11.09 -6.32 14.67
CA ASP A 110 -11.01 -7.78 14.50
C ASP A 110 -11.21 -8.20 13.04
N LYS A 111 -12.06 -7.48 12.30
CA LYS A 111 -12.30 -7.74 10.89
C LYS A 111 -11.11 -7.29 10.04
N LEU A 112 -10.59 -8.22 9.26
CA LEU A 112 -9.61 -7.93 8.22
C LEU A 112 -10.34 -7.48 6.95
N TYR A 113 -10.15 -6.22 6.56
CA TYR A 113 -10.85 -5.63 5.43
C TYR A 113 -10.07 -5.88 4.13
N MET A 114 -10.50 -6.90 3.41
CA MET A 114 -9.99 -7.24 2.08
C MET A 114 -11.03 -6.95 1.01
N GLY A 115 -10.57 -6.96 -0.24
CA GLY A 115 -11.47 -6.98 -1.39
C GLY A 115 -11.20 -5.84 -2.33
N ASP A 116 -11.98 -5.80 -3.39
CA ASP A 116 -11.79 -4.78 -4.40
C ASP A 116 -12.11 -3.42 -3.81
N ALA A 117 -11.26 -2.46 -4.13
CA ALA A 117 -11.59 -1.07 -3.88
C ALA A 117 -12.82 -0.75 -4.73
N HIS A 118 -13.71 0.08 -4.21
CA HIS A 118 -14.77 0.70 -5.02
C HIS A 118 -14.25 1.18 -6.39
N ILE A 119 -15.14 1.44 -7.36
CA ILE A 119 -14.79 1.78 -8.76
C ILE A 119 -13.56 2.71 -8.88
N GLY A 120 -13.49 3.79 -8.07
CA GLY A 120 -12.33 4.69 -8.03
C GLY A 120 -10.99 4.04 -7.70
N GLY A 121 -10.93 3.14 -6.70
CA GLY A 121 -9.66 2.48 -6.38
C GLY A 121 -9.28 1.37 -7.37
N ARG A 122 -10.25 0.76 -8.07
CA ARG A 122 -9.95 -0.14 -9.19
C ARG A 122 -9.30 0.64 -10.34
N ALA A 123 -9.88 1.79 -10.70
CA ALA A 123 -9.32 2.67 -11.73
C ALA A 123 -7.92 3.18 -11.36
N TYR A 124 -7.68 3.50 -10.08
CA TYR A 124 -6.35 3.84 -9.60
C TYR A 124 -5.38 2.65 -9.76
N ALA A 125 -5.76 1.46 -9.30
CA ALA A 125 -4.90 0.27 -9.37
C ALA A 125 -4.50 -0.07 -10.82
N GLN A 126 -5.43 0.04 -11.77
CA GLN A 126 -5.17 -0.17 -13.20
C GLN A 126 -4.08 0.76 -13.77
N ARG A 127 -3.88 1.94 -13.16
CA ARG A 127 -2.88 2.92 -13.62
C ARG A 127 -1.57 2.91 -12.83
N HIS A 128 -1.51 2.21 -11.69
CA HIS A 128 -0.37 2.29 -10.76
C HIS A 128 0.15 0.92 -10.27
N VAL A 129 -0.58 -0.16 -10.52
CA VAL A 129 -0.13 -1.54 -10.21
C VAL A 129 0.38 -2.20 -11.47
N VAL A 130 1.55 -2.83 -11.37
CA VAL A 130 2.21 -3.50 -12.49
C VAL A 130 1.78 -4.97 -12.55
N VAL A 131 1.13 -5.36 -13.64
CA VAL A 131 0.63 -6.73 -13.89
C VAL A 131 0.97 -7.13 -15.35
N PRO A 132 2.20 -7.62 -15.60
CA PRO A 132 2.62 -7.97 -16.95
C PRO A 132 1.72 -9.04 -17.58
N GLY A 133 1.21 -8.75 -18.78
CA GLY A 133 0.32 -9.63 -19.53
C GLY A 133 -1.18 -9.39 -19.30
N ASP A 134 -1.56 -8.50 -18.37
CA ASP A 134 -2.93 -8.02 -18.23
C ASP A 134 -3.04 -6.58 -18.77
N GLU A 135 -3.67 -6.41 -19.93
CA GLU A 135 -3.77 -5.13 -20.65
C GLU A 135 -4.55 -4.04 -19.89
N HIS A 136 -5.24 -4.38 -18.82
CA HIS A 136 -5.95 -3.41 -18.00
C HIS A 136 -5.04 -2.69 -16.98
N TYR A 137 -3.81 -3.16 -16.81
CA TYR A 137 -2.85 -2.68 -15.80
C TYR A 137 -1.57 -2.19 -16.46
N LEU A 138 -0.68 -1.57 -15.67
CA LEU A 138 0.66 -1.24 -16.13
C LEU A 138 1.45 -2.52 -16.46
N GLN A 139 2.20 -2.50 -17.55
CA GLN A 139 3.08 -3.61 -17.95
C GLN A 139 4.46 -3.50 -17.33
N SER A 140 4.89 -2.30 -16.93
CA SER A 140 6.18 -2.07 -16.27
C SER A 140 6.24 -0.71 -15.57
N PHE A 141 7.21 -0.53 -14.69
CA PHE A 141 7.54 0.79 -14.13
C PHE A 141 7.91 1.81 -15.22
N LYS A 142 8.60 1.36 -16.28
CA LYS A 142 8.97 2.24 -17.40
C LYS A 142 7.75 2.80 -18.15
N GLU A 143 6.67 2.01 -18.21
CA GLU A 143 5.40 2.49 -18.77
C GLU A 143 4.77 3.55 -17.88
N TYR A 144 4.83 3.38 -16.55
CA TYR A 144 4.39 4.40 -15.61
C TYR A 144 5.17 5.72 -15.80
N GLU A 145 6.50 5.67 -15.89
CA GLU A 145 7.33 6.86 -16.16
C GLU A 145 6.87 7.56 -17.44
N LYS A 146 6.75 6.80 -18.55
CA LYS A 146 6.31 7.36 -19.84
C LYS A 146 4.90 7.99 -19.81
N ASN A 147 4.01 7.48 -18.97
CA ASN A 147 2.63 7.98 -18.87
C ASN A 147 2.51 9.24 -17.99
N ASN A 148 3.53 9.55 -17.20
CA ASN A 148 3.55 10.69 -16.26
C ASN A 148 4.66 11.72 -16.57
N ASP A 149 5.42 11.53 -17.66
CA ASP A 149 6.25 12.56 -18.31
C ASP A 149 5.40 13.58 -19.09
#